data_AF-A0A1L9V1P8-F1
#
_entry.id   AF-A0A1L9V1P8-F1
#
_cell.length_a   1.000
_cell.length_b   1.000
_cell.length_c   1.000
_cell.angle_alpha   90.00
_cell.angle_beta   90.00
_cell.angle_gamma   90.00
#
_symmetry.space_group_name_H-M   'P 1'
#
loop_
_entity.id
_entity.type
_entity.pdbx_description
1 polymer ?
#
loop_
_entity_poly.entity_id
_entity_poly.type
_entity_poly.pdbx_seq_one_letter_code
_entity_poly.pdbx_strand_id
1 'polypeptide(L)'
;MLPIQQDLLFLINLEPYTDRQDYLEENQISLPFGKAGPGAPVLMQNYTGTGAEMITNIRFNVPLNIVTSEVDKSLSMVLRLLPRVRSKDGGKTPPRIPLRSCHELSFVLNGVLVNQYKQNTTVKYTVSETYAGQAPMGPYYDLPPIELVLPQNS
;
A
#
# COMPACT_ATOMS: atom_id res chain seq x y z
N MET A 1 24.42 14.03 -1.03
CA MET A 1 23.91 12.79 -1.66
C MET A 1 22.50 13.06 -2.15
N LEU A 2 22.21 12.77 -3.42
CA LEU A 2 20.90 13.04 -4.02
C LEU A 2 19.93 11.88 -3.74
N PRO A 3 18.62 12.14 -3.57
CA PRO A 3 17.61 11.09 -3.47
C PRO A 3 17.67 10.14 -4.67
N ILE A 4 17.34 8.88 -4.44
CA ILE A 4 17.29 7.86 -5.49
C ILE A 4 15.83 7.56 -5.79
N GLN A 5 15.49 7.50 -7.07
CA GLN A 5 14.16 7.09 -7.52
C GLN A 5 14.13 5.57 -7.69
N GLN A 6 13.11 4.92 -7.11
CA GLN A 6 12.89 3.48 -7.17
C GLN A 6 11.41 3.19 -7.37
N ASP A 7 11.11 2.10 -8.06
CA ASP A 7 9.77 1.56 -8.17
C ASP A 7 9.59 0.46 -7.12
N LEU A 8 8.45 0.50 -6.41
CA LEU A 8 8.14 -0.48 -5.36
C LEU A 8 7.09 -1.45 -5.90
N LEU A 9 7.46 -2.73 -5.99
CA LEU A 9 6.55 -3.81 -6.36
C LEU A 9 5.89 -4.38 -5.11
N PHE A 10 4.56 -4.41 -5.10
CA PHE A 10 3.76 -5.04 -4.05
C PHE A 10 3.15 -6.32 -4.60
N LEU A 11 3.32 -7.41 -3.88
CA LEU A 11 2.68 -8.70 -4.12
C LEU A 11 1.93 -9.11 -2.85
N ILE A 12 0.61 -9.14 -2.92
CA ILE A 12 -0.28 -9.42 -1.79
C ILE A 12 -1.00 -10.71 -2.09
N ASN A 13 -0.64 -11.74 -1.33
CA ASN A 13 -1.36 -13.00 -1.32
C ASN A 13 -2.52 -12.89 -0.32
N LEU A 14 -3.73 -13.15 -0.80
CA LEU A 14 -4.96 -13.20 0.00
C LEU A 14 -5.29 -14.65 0.41
N GLU A 15 -4.31 -15.57 0.31
CA GLU A 15 -4.42 -17.00 0.58
C GLU A 15 -4.65 -17.35 2.07
N PRO A 16 -5.30 -18.49 2.38
CA PRO A 16 -6.48 -19.03 1.73
C PRO A 16 -7.66 -18.89 2.70
N TYR A 17 -8.49 -17.86 2.51
CA TYR A 17 -9.83 -17.85 3.09
C TYR A 17 -10.72 -18.84 2.31
N THR A 18 -10.41 -20.15 2.36
CA THR A 18 -11.00 -21.15 1.45
C THR A 18 -12.49 -21.43 1.68
N ASP A 19 -13.06 -21.03 2.81
CA ASP A 19 -14.47 -21.34 3.12
C ASP A 19 -15.34 -20.12 3.45
N ARG A 20 -14.78 -18.91 3.44
CA ARG A 20 -15.54 -17.70 3.79
C ARG A 20 -16.14 -17.05 2.56
N GLN A 21 -17.45 -16.79 2.59
CA GLN A 21 -18.15 -15.96 1.60
C GLN A 21 -17.87 -14.46 1.83
N ASP A 22 -16.64 -14.11 2.20
CA ASP A 22 -16.27 -12.73 2.48
C ASP A 22 -16.05 -11.96 1.18
N TYR A 23 -16.45 -10.70 1.23
CA TYR A 23 -16.29 -9.76 0.13
C TYR A 23 -15.35 -8.65 0.59
N LEU A 24 -14.24 -8.47 -0.13
CA LEU A 24 -13.29 -7.40 0.12
C LEU A 24 -13.83 -6.09 -0.45
N GLU A 25 -13.94 -5.08 0.41
CA GLU A 25 -14.34 -3.71 0.05
C GLU A 25 -13.11 -2.80 -0.11
N GLU A 26 -12.09 -2.99 0.74
CA GLU A 26 -10.87 -2.19 0.68
C GLU A 26 -9.70 -2.95 1.34
N ASN A 27 -8.52 -2.86 0.73
CA ASN A 27 -7.26 -3.17 1.40
C ASN A 27 -6.40 -1.89 1.38
N GLN A 28 -5.96 -1.44 2.55
CA GLN A 28 -5.25 -0.18 2.72
C GLN A 28 -3.83 -0.46 3.19
N ILE A 29 -2.83 -0.01 2.44
CA ILE A 29 -1.41 -0.08 2.81
C ILE A 29 -0.94 1.30 3.24
N SER A 30 -0.45 1.43 4.47
CA SER A 30 0.08 2.69 5.01
C SER A 30 1.59 2.62 5.13
N LEU A 31 2.26 3.48 4.37
CA LEU A 31 3.71 3.62 4.33
C LEU A 31 4.13 4.91 5.03
N PRO A 32 5.16 4.91 5.88
CA PRO A 32 5.64 6.13 6.51
C PRO A 32 6.24 7.05 5.43
N PHE A 33 5.84 8.32 5.47
CA PHE A 33 6.18 9.32 4.46
C PHE A 33 6.74 10.56 5.16
N GLY A 34 7.83 11.15 4.65
CA GLY A 34 8.43 12.27 5.36
C GLY A 34 9.67 12.89 4.74
N LYS A 35 10.28 13.82 5.47
CA LYS A 35 11.53 14.46 5.04
C LYS A 35 12.69 13.46 5.09
N ALA A 36 13.65 13.62 4.17
CA ALA A 36 14.90 12.89 4.23
C ALA A 36 15.63 13.17 5.56
N GLY A 37 16.09 12.10 6.21
CA GLY A 37 16.86 12.18 7.43
C GLY A 37 17.57 10.85 7.74
N PRO A 38 18.69 10.89 8.48
CA PRO A 38 19.50 9.69 8.77
C PRO A 38 18.84 8.72 9.77
N GLY A 39 17.78 9.13 10.46
CA GLY A 39 17.16 8.36 11.54
C GLY A 39 15.75 7.82 11.27
N ALA A 40 15.18 8.08 10.09
CA ALA A 40 13.81 7.70 9.78
C ALA A 40 13.74 6.89 8.46
N PRO A 41 13.42 5.58 8.52
CA PRO A 41 13.17 4.78 7.33
C PRO A 41 11.79 5.12 6.77
N VAL A 42 11.73 6.18 5.96
CA VAL A 42 10.49 6.72 5.38
C VAL A 42 10.64 6.89 3.88
N LEU A 43 9.53 6.79 3.16
CA LEU A 43 9.46 7.25 1.77
C LEU A 43 9.51 8.78 1.75
N MET A 44 10.26 9.37 0.81
CA MET A 44 10.48 10.82 0.83
C MET A 44 9.26 11.61 0.36
N GLN A 45 8.95 12.69 1.07
CA GLN A 45 7.74 13.49 0.87
C GLN A 45 7.66 14.26 -0.46
N ASN A 46 8.77 14.33 -1.21
CA ASN A 46 8.85 14.98 -2.52
C ASN A 46 8.50 14.03 -3.68
N TYR A 47 7.72 12.99 -3.40
CA TYR A 47 7.20 12.07 -4.41
C TYR A 47 6.45 12.82 -5.53
N THR A 48 6.92 12.65 -6.77
CA THR A 48 6.28 13.17 -7.99
C THR A 48 5.92 12.06 -8.97
N GLY A 49 5.89 10.81 -8.51
CA GLY A 49 5.53 9.66 -9.34
C GLY A 49 4.07 9.70 -9.78
N THR A 50 3.75 8.94 -10.84
CA THR A 50 2.41 8.93 -11.47
C THR A 50 1.34 8.27 -10.61
N GLY A 51 1.73 7.55 -9.55
CA GLY A 51 0.83 6.81 -8.67
C GLY A 51 1.13 5.31 -8.68
N ALA A 52 0.19 4.54 -8.13
CA ALA A 52 0.25 3.10 -8.15
C ALA A 52 -0.57 2.52 -9.32
N GLU A 53 0.00 1.55 -10.00
CA GLU A 53 -0.59 0.87 -11.16
C GLU A 53 -0.73 -0.63 -10.88
N MET A 54 -1.96 -1.15 -11.00
CA MET A 54 -2.22 -2.58 -10.84
C MET A 54 -1.52 -3.38 -11.95
N ILE A 55 -0.84 -4.44 -11.56
CA ILE A 55 -0.22 -5.42 -12.47
C ILE A 55 -1.14 -6.64 -12.62
N THR A 56 -1.62 -7.21 -11.50
CA THR A 56 -2.59 -8.32 -11.53
C THR A 56 -3.97 -7.87 -11.04
N ASN A 57 -5.02 -8.61 -11.41
CA ASN A 57 -6.37 -8.40 -10.91
C ASN A 57 -6.89 -6.95 -11.10
N ILE A 58 -6.94 -6.51 -12.36
CA ILE A 58 -7.36 -5.18 -12.82
C ILE A 58 -8.76 -4.72 -12.36
N ARG A 59 -9.46 -5.54 -11.57
CA ARG A 59 -10.71 -5.22 -10.90
C ARG A 59 -10.50 -4.29 -9.71
N PHE A 60 -9.28 -3.89 -9.41
CA PHE A 60 -8.95 -2.90 -8.38
C PHE A 60 -8.33 -1.63 -8.98
N ASN A 61 -8.57 -0.50 -8.33
CA ASN A 61 -7.79 0.73 -8.45
C ASN A 61 -6.89 0.85 -7.22
N VAL A 62 -5.76 1.55 -7.34
CA VAL A 62 -4.88 1.88 -6.21
C VAL A 62 -4.68 3.39 -6.11
N PRO A 63 -5.73 4.19 -5.79
CA PRO A 63 -5.51 5.58 -5.45
C PRO A 63 -4.55 5.73 -4.28
N LEU A 64 -3.72 6.77 -4.41
CA LEU A 64 -2.74 7.18 -3.42
C LEU A 64 -3.26 8.43 -2.71
N ASN A 65 -3.25 8.40 -1.39
CA ASN A 65 -3.55 9.55 -0.53
C ASN A 65 -2.36 9.83 0.39
N ILE A 66 -2.11 11.09 0.70
CA ILE A 66 -1.22 11.47 1.80
C ILE A 66 -2.10 11.84 2.99
N VAL A 67 -1.89 11.16 4.12
CA VAL A 67 -2.66 11.34 5.35
C VAL A 67 -1.73 11.83 6.45
N THR A 68 -2.19 12.82 7.20
CA THR A 68 -1.51 13.30 8.42
C THR A 68 -2.19 12.67 9.62
N SER A 69 -1.42 12.01 10.48
CA SER A 69 -1.89 11.50 11.76
C SER A 69 -2.27 12.66 12.68
N GLU A 70 -3.43 12.57 13.32
CA GLU A 70 -3.87 13.61 14.27
C GLU A 70 -3.11 13.56 15.60
N VAL A 71 -2.58 12.40 15.97
CA VAL A 71 -1.94 12.15 17.28
C VAL A 71 -0.53 12.73 17.33
N ASP A 72 0.29 12.44 16.32
CA ASP A 72 1.72 12.76 16.29
C ASP A 72 2.14 13.61 15.08
N LYS A 73 1.18 14.03 14.25
CA LYS A 73 1.41 14.81 13.03
C LYS A 73 2.36 14.14 12.03
N SER A 74 2.56 12.82 12.14
CA SER A 74 3.32 12.05 11.16
C SER A 74 2.55 11.97 9.83
N LEU A 75 3.30 11.95 8.72
CA LEU A 75 2.74 11.79 7.39
C LEU A 75 2.82 10.33 6.97
N SER A 76 1.77 9.84 6.33
CA SER A 76 1.72 8.51 5.73
C SER A 76 1.25 8.60 4.29
N MET A 77 1.89 7.83 3.42
CA MET A 77 1.40 7.54 2.09
C MET A 77 0.49 6.31 2.19
N VAL A 78 -0.77 6.49 1.82
CA VAL A 78 -1.81 5.48 1.95
C VAL A 78 -2.22 5.03 0.55
N LEU A 79 -1.97 3.77 0.25
CA LEU A 79 -2.36 3.11 -1.00
C LEU A 79 -3.64 2.32 -0.72
N ARG A 80 -4.72 2.66 -1.42
CA ARG A 80 -6.05 2.07 -1.16
C ARG A 80 -6.44 1.18 -2.33
N LEU A 81 -6.41 -0.13 -2.15
CA LEU A 81 -6.84 -1.09 -3.15
C LEU A 81 -8.37 -1.18 -3.12
N LEU A 82 -9.02 -0.49 -4.06
CA LEU A 82 -10.48 -0.35 -4.13
C LEU A 82 -11.05 -1.10 -5.34
N PRO A 83 -12.10 -1.91 -5.19
CA PRO A 83 -12.79 -2.53 -6.31
C PRO A 83 -13.31 -1.52 -7.35
N ARG A 84 -13.09 -1.79 -8.63
CA ARG A 84 -13.60 -1.06 -9.81
C ARG A 84 -15.05 -1.40 -10.15
N VAL A 85 -15.64 -2.39 -9.50
CA VAL A 85 -17.01 -2.83 -9.82
C VAL A 85 -18.02 -1.76 -9.44
N ARG A 86 -19.05 -1.57 -10.26
CA ARG A 86 -20.16 -0.72 -9.86
C ARG A 86 -20.89 -1.36 -8.70
N SER A 87 -21.26 -0.54 -7.72
CA SER A 87 -22.19 -0.91 -6.68
C SER A 87 -23.48 -1.46 -7.32
N LYS A 88 -23.92 -2.64 -6.87
CA LYS A 88 -25.05 -3.37 -7.49
C LYS A 88 -26.41 -2.74 -7.19
N ASP A 89 -26.50 -1.86 -6.20
CA ASP A 89 -27.75 -1.27 -5.70
C ASP A 89 -27.81 0.26 -5.90
N GLY A 90 -27.06 0.77 -6.87
CA GLY A 90 -27.05 2.20 -7.20
C GLY A 90 -26.22 3.05 -6.25
N GLY A 91 -25.24 2.45 -5.54
CA GLY A 91 -24.33 3.16 -4.65
C GLY A 91 -24.72 3.10 -3.17
N LYS A 92 -25.68 2.26 -2.78
CA LYS A 92 -26.07 2.08 -1.38
C LYS A 92 -25.11 1.16 -0.63
N THR A 93 -24.50 0.21 -1.33
CA THR A 93 -23.42 -0.63 -0.80
C THR A 93 -22.08 -0.28 -1.46
N PRO A 94 -20.96 -0.33 -0.72
CA PRO A 94 -19.63 -0.19 -1.31
C PRO A 94 -19.37 -1.23 -2.42
N PRO A 95 -18.61 -0.88 -3.47
CA PRO A 95 -18.01 -1.85 -4.38
C PRO A 95 -17.26 -2.94 -3.62
N ARG A 96 -17.47 -4.21 -4.02
CA ARG A 96 -16.88 -5.35 -3.32
C ARG A 96 -16.61 -6.53 -4.24
N ILE A 97 -15.52 -7.26 -3.98
CA ILE A 97 -15.10 -8.44 -4.75
C ILE A 97 -15.11 -9.67 -3.83
N PRO A 98 -15.71 -10.80 -4.26
CA PRO A 98 -15.62 -12.03 -3.49
C PRO A 98 -14.16 -12.52 -3.41
N LEU A 99 -13.66 -12.81 -2.20
CA LEU A 99 -12.27 -13.24 -1.98
C LEU A 99 -11.90 -14.49 -2.75
N ARG A 100 -12.83 -15.44 -2.89
CA ARG A 100 -12.67 -16.66 -3.73
C ARG A 100 -12.34 -16.40 -5.20
N SER A 101 -12.43 -15.16 -5.67
CA SER A 101 -12.11 -14.76 -7.04
C SER A 101 -10.86 -13.88 -7.13
N CYS A 102 -10.13 -13.75 -6.02
CA CYS A 102 -9.06 -12.80 -5.80
C CYS A 102 -8.04 -13.39 -4.80
N HIS A 103 -7.17 -14.27 -5.29
CA HIS A 103 -6.14 -14.92 -4.47
C HIS A 103 -4.86 -14.09 -4.36
N GLU A 104 -4.61 -13.24 -5.35
CA GLU A 104 -3.40 -12.42 -5.44
C GLU A 104 -3.77 -11.04 -5.99
N LEU A 105 -3.12 -10.02 -5.43
CA LEU A 105 -3.11 -8.64 -5.92
C LEU A 105 -1.66 -8.20 -6.06
N SER A 106 -1.29 -7.63 -7.20
CA SER A 106 0.00 -6.99 -7.37
C SER A 106 -0.13 -5.66 -8.07
N PHE A 107 0.70 -4.71 -7.65
CA PHE A 107 0.77 -3.38 -8.24
C PHE A 107 2.17 -2.81 -8.05
N VAL A 108 2.53 -1.86 -8.90
CA VAL A 108 3.76 -1.10 -8.77
C VAL A 108 3.45 0.32 -8.34
N LEU A 109 4.19 0.84 -7.38
CA LEU A 109 4.22 2.27 -7.06
C LEU A 109 5.45 2.87 -7.74
N ASN A 110 5.23 3.68 -8.76
CA ASN A 110 6.29 4.18 -9.62
C ASN A 110 6.92 5.46 -9.05
N GLY A 111 8.24 5.58 -9.14
CA GLY A 111 8.95 6.83 -8.92
C GLY A 111 8.99 7.31 -7.47
N VAL A 112 9.09 6.36 -6.52
CA VAL A 112 9.27 6.68 -5.11
C VAL A 112 10.67 7.22 -4.89
N LEU A 113 10.77 8.36 -4.23
CA LEU A 113 12.06 8.91 -3.82
C LEU A 113 12.44 8.33 -2.46
N VAL A 114 13.64 7.76 -2.40
CA VAL A 114 14.21 7.12 -1.24
C VAL A 114 15.47 7.88 -0.83
N ASN A 115 15.63 8.08 0.47
CA ASN A 115 16.83 8.72 0.99
C ASN A 115 18.05 7.82 0.81
N GLN A 116 19.25 8.38 0.71
CA GLN A 116 20.47 7.58 0.74
C GLN A 116 20.78 7.20 2.19
N TYR A 117 20.56 5.93 2.51
CA TYR A 117 20.97 5.34 3.77
C TYR A 117 22.44 4.90 3.69
N LYS A 118 23.14 4.87 4.82
CA LYS A 118 24.53 4.39 4.87
C LYS A 118 24.65 2.86 4.81
N GLN A 119 23.52 2.17 4.96
CA GLN A 119 23.38 0.72 5.02
C GLN A 119 22.00 0.34 4.49
N ASN A 120 21.84 -0.93 4.11
CA ASN A 120 20.52 -1.47 3.77
C ASN A 120 19.52 -1.12 4.89
N THR A 121 18.36 -0.62 4.49
CA THR A 121 17.36 -0.09 5.40
C THR A 121 16.01 -0.69 5.05
N THR A 122 15.18 -0.91 6.05
CA THR A 122 13.85 -1.49 5.86
C THR A 122 12.78 -0.49 6.23
N VAL A 123 11.76 -0.34 5.38
CA VAL A 123 10.57 0.46 5.68
C VAL A 123 9.47 -0.48 6.17
N LYS A 124 9.05 -0.28 7.41
CA LYS A 124 7.86 -0.95 7.94
C LYS A 124 6.62 -0.24 7.45
N TYR A 125 5.58 -1.02 7.17
CA TYR A 125 4.29 -0.52 6.74
C TYR A 125 3.20 -1.28 7.47
N THR A 126 1.97 -0.78 7.38
CA THR A 126 0.80 -1.48 7.92
C THR A 126 -0.21 -1.75 6.84
N VAL A 127 -1.00 -2.80 7.05
CA VAL A 127 -2.15 -3.15 6.19
C VAL A 127 -3.41 -3.14 7.01
N SER A 128 -4.50 -2.61 6.47
CA SER A 128 -5.84 -2.71 7.03
C SER A 128 -6.78 -3.25 5.97
N GLU A 129 -7.73 -4.11 6.37
CA GLU A 129 -8.65 -4.77 5.46
C GLU A 129 -10.09 -4.52 5.87
N THR A 130 -10.92 -4.09 4.93
CA THR A 130 -12.34 -3.90 5.15
C THR A 130 -13.13 -4.93 4.37
N TYR A 131 -13.89 -5.74 5.09
CA TYR A 131 -14.79 -6.74 4.55
C TYR A 131 -16.24 -6.29 4.68
N ALA A 132 -17.09 -6.76 3.78
CA ALA A 132 -18.49 -6.35 3.74
C ALA A 132 -19.22 -6.61 5.06
N GLY A 133 -19.80 -5.55 5.62
CA GLY A 133 -20.54 -5.60 6.88
C GLY A 133 -19.66 -5.73 8.13
N GLN A 134 -18.35 -5.54 8.01
CA GLN A 134 -17.38 -5.64 9.10
C GLN A 134 -16.68 -4.30 9.31
N ALA A 135 -16.21 -4.06 10.54
CA ALA A 135 -15.27 -2.98 10.80
C ALA A 135 -13.91 -3.29 10.15
N PRO A 136 -13.08 -2.27 9.82
CA PRO A 136 -11.73 -2.50 9.34
C PRO A 136 -10.94 -3.40 10.29
N MET A 137 -10.31 -4.44 9.75
CA MET A 137 -9.42 -5.36 10.46
C MET A 137 -7.98 -4.89 10.31
N GLY A 138 -7.20 -5.01 11.39
CA GLY A 138 -5.85 -4.44 11.49
C GLY A 138 -5.84 -3.11 12.26
N PRO A 139 -4.83 -2.25 12.06
CA PRO A 139 -3.67 -2.45 11.20
C PRO A 139 -2.81 -3.66 11.59
N TYR A 140 -2.37 -4.43 10.60
CA TYR A 140 -1.38 -5.48 10.75
C TYR A 140 0.03 -4.87 10.69
N TYR A 141 0.87 -5.17 11.68
CA TYR A 141 2.21 -4.57 11.84
C TYR A 141 3.37 -5.54 11.57
N ASP A 142 3.10 -6.85 11.63
CA ASP A 142 4.11 -7.91 11.49
C ASP A 142 4.19 -8.41 10.03
N LEU A 143 4.36 -7.46 9.12
CA LEU A 143 4.48 -7.73 7.69
C LEU A 143 5.95 -7.71 7.29
N PRO A 144 6.38 -8.56 6.32
CA PRO A 144 7.72 -8.50 5.77
C PRO A 144 8.00 -7.06 5.31
N PRO A 145 9.04 -6.39 5.85
CA PRO A 145 9.25 -4.98 5.55
C PRO A 145 9.78 -4.79 4.12
N ILE A 146 9.64 -3.58 3.60
CA ILE A 146 10.20 -3.23 2.29
C ILE A 146 11.70 -3.01 2.45
N GLU A 147 12.50 -3.83 1.77
CA GLU A 147 13.95 -3.63 1.72
C GLU A 147 14.31 -2.51 0.74
N LEU A 148 14.99 -1.50 1.25
CA LEU A 148 15.58 -0.43 0.46
C LEU A 148 17.03 -0.78 0.19
N VAL A 149 17.28 -1.24 -1.04
CA VAL A 149 18.60 -1.70 -1.48
C VAL A 149 19.43 -0.50 -1.94
N LEU A 150 20.69 -0.45 -1.49
CA LEU A 150 21.66 0.53 -1.97
C LEU A 150 22.07 0.20 -3.41
N PRO A 151 22.23 1.20 -4.30
CA PRO A 151 22.95 0.98 -5.54
C PRO A 151 24.35 0.52 -5.18
N GLN A 152 24.74 -0.66 -5.66
CA GLN A 152 26.15 -1.03 -5.61
C GLN A 152 26.90 -0.03 -6.49
N ASN A 153 27.85 0.69 -5.90
CA ASN A 153 28.68 1.64 -6.63
C ASN A 153 29.28 0.95 -7.86
N SER A 154 28.84 1.37 -9.05
CA SER A 154 29.52 1.11 -10.32
C SER A 154 30.68 2.08 -10.50
#